data_AF-A0A259L2V8-F1
#
_entry.id   AF-A0A259L2V8-F1
#
_cell.length_a   1.000
_cell.length_b   1.000
_cell.length_c   1.000
_cell.angle_alpha   90.00
_cell.angle_beta   90.00
_cell.angle_gamma   90.00
#
_symmetry.space_group_name_H-M   'P 1'
#
loop_
_entity.id
_entity.type
_entity.pdbx_description
1 polymer ?
#
loop_
_entity_poly.entity_id
_entity_poly.type
_entity_poly.pdbx_seq_one_letter_code
_entity_poly.pdbx_strand_id
1 'polypeptide(L)'
;YFKTKEDILKAVMVETIRLNTALMQAAADGADSPRDKLRALVRAELESINGQTGEAMAVLVYEWRSLSEPSQAEVLELREIYENLWLSVLRELASAGEMNADPFIVRRMLTGALSWTVTWYRPSRGGLTLDGLTDQVLAMMGLQSDR
;
A
#
# COMPACT_ATOMS: atom_id res chain seq x y z
N TYR A 1 12.69 -15.30 -20.55
CA TYR A 1 12.32 -15.22 -21.97
C TYR A 1 10.81 -15.19 -22.05
N PHE A 2 10.21 -14.05 -22.42
CA PHE A 2 8.76 -13.88 -22.51
C PHE A 2 8.28 -14.19 -23.92
N LYS A 3 7.19 -14.94 -24.07
CA LYS A 3 6.69 -15.39 -25.40
C LYS A 3 5.71 -14.38 -25.99
N THR A 4 5.06 -13.57 -25.16
CA THR A 4 4.06 -12.59 -25.58
C THR A 4 4.19 -11.26 -24.81
N LYS A 5 3.55 -10.20 -25.33
CA LYS A 5 3.41 -8.90 -24.63
C LYS A 5 2.67 -9.06 -23.30
N GLU A 6 1.68 -9.96 -23.26
CA GLU A 6 0.96 -10.31 -22.03
C GLU A 6 1.90 -10.92 -20.98
N ASP A 7 2.81 -11.82 -21.39
CA ASP A 7 3.76 -12.44 -20.44
C ASP A 7 4.68 -11.39 -19.80
N ILE A 8 5.12 -10.39 -20.58
CA ILE A 8 5.93 -9.28 -20.09
C ILE A 8 5.11 -8.45 -19.11
N LEU A 9 3.89 -8.07 -19.49
CA LEU A 9 2.99 -7.29 -18.64
C LEU A 9 2.72 -8.00 -17.31
N LYS A 10 2.35 -9.28 -17.37
CA LYS A 10 2.12 -10.12 -16.18
C LYS A 10 3.35 -10.16 -15.30
N ALA A 11 4.53 -10.40 -15.87
CA ALA A 11 5.76 -10.47 -15.09
C ALA A 11 6.10 -9.15 -14.39
N VAL A 12 5.92 -8.02 -15.06
CA VAL A 12 6.10 -6.69 -14.45
C VAL A 12 5.10 -6.47 -13.31
N MET A 13 3.83 -6.84 -13.51
CA MET A 13 2.79 -6.72 -12.48
C MET A 13 3.08 -7.60 -11.26
N VAL A 14 3.42 -8.87 -11.48
CA VAL A 14 3.77 -9.83 -10.43
C VAL A 14 5.01 -9.36 -9.65
N GLU A 15 6.06 -8.93 -10.34
CA GLU A 15 7.29 -8.47 -9.69
C GLU A 15 7.04 -7.22 -8.85
N THR A 16 6.25 -6.27 -9.37
CA THR A 16 5.89 -5.04 -8.65
C THR A 16 5.12 -5.35 -7.37
N ILE A 17 4.13 -6.26 -7.42
CA ILE A 17 3.37 -6.65 -6.22
C ILE A 17 4.27 -7.39 -5.24
N ARG A 18 5.10 -8.34 -5.71
CA ARG A 18 6.02 -9.09 -4.84
C ARG A 18 7.01 -8.18 -4.13
N LEU A 19 7.63 -7.25 -4.86
CA LEU A 19 8.55 -6.26 -4.31
C LEU A 19 7.87 -5.40 -3.24
N ASN A 20 6.71 -4.82 -3.57
CA ASN A 20 6.00 -3.95 -2.65
C ASN A 20 5.52 -4.69 -1.40
N THR A 21 4.99 -5.91 -1.55
CA THR A 21 4.60 -6.77 -0.43
C THR A 21 5.81 -7.08 0.46
N ALA A 22 6.95 -7.42 -0.12
CA ALA A 22 8.17 -7.71 0.66
C ALA A 22 8.68 -6.49 1.42
N LEU A 23 8.69 -5.31 0.79
CA LEU A 23 9.08 -4.05 1.43
C LEU A 23 8.13 -3.70 2.58
N MET A 24 6.82 -3.86 2.39
CA MET A 24 5.82 -3.61 3.43
C MET A 24 5.94 -4.58 4.59
N GLN A 25 6.13 -5.87 4.29
CA GLN A 25 6.30 -6.89 5.32
C GLN A 25 7.54 -6.61 6.16
N ALA A 26 8.69 -6.34 5.51
CA ALA A 26 9.92 -6.00 6.23
C ALA A 26 9.78 -4.74 7.09
N ALA A 27 9.07 -3.73 6.59
CA ALA A 27 8.83 -2.50 7.34
C ALA A 27 7.90 -2.73 8.55
N ALA A 28 6.87 -3.57 8.41
CA ALA A 28 5.99 -3.95 9.51
C ALA A 28 6.69 -4.86 10.54
N ASP A 29 7.52 -5.81 10.10
CA ASP A 29 8.24 -6.72 10.99
C ASP A 29 9.30 -6.00 11.85
N GLY A 30 9.82 -4.87 11.36
CA GLY A 30 10.76 -4.02 12.10
C GLY A 30 10.12 -3.07 13.11
N ALA A 31 8.80 -3.11 13.29
CA ALA A 31 8.07 -2.20 14.16
C ALA A 31 7.58 -2.88 15.45
N ASP A 32 7.70 -2.16 16.58
CA ASP A 32 7.48 -2.72 17.92
C ASP A 32 6.00 -2.68 18.37
N SER A 33 5.18 -1.81 17.77
CA SER A 33 3.77 -1.64 18.13
C SER A 33 2.84 -1.71 16.92
N PRO A 34 1.54 -2.07 17.08
CA PRO A 34 0.57 -2.04 15.99
C PRO A 34 0.45 -0.66 15.31
N ARG A 35 0.65 0.43 16.06
CA ARG A 35 0.68 1.80 15.50
C ARG A 35 1.88 1.99 14.60
N ASP A 36 3.06 1.56 15.05
CA ASP A 36 4.30 1.68 14.28
C ASP A 36 4.27 0.80 13.04
N LYS A 37 3.67 -0.39 13.13
CA LYS A 37 3.39 -1.24 11.97
C LYS A 37 2.51 -0.52 10.96
N LEU A 38 1.39 0.09 11.41
CA LEU A 38 0.51 0.84 10.50
C LEU A 38 1.22 2.03 9.87
N ARG A 39 2.01 2.77 10.66
CA ARG A 39 2.86 3.86 10.16
C ARG A 39 3.78 3.36 9.05
N ALA A 40 4.47 2.24 9.27
CA ALA A 40 5.37 1.63 8.31
C ALA A 40 4.64 1.24 7.01
N LEU A 41 3.46 0.61 7.11
CA LEU A 41 2.63 0.27 5.95
C LEU A 41 2.17 1.50 5.17
N VAL A 42 1.68 2.55 5.85
CA VAL A 42 1.27 3.81 5.20
C VAL A 42 2.44 4.49 4.51
N ARG A 43 3.62 4.52 5.15
CA ARG A 43 4.83 5.13 4.58
C ARG A 43 5.29 4.39 3.33
N ALA A 44 5.28 3.06 3.36
CA ALA A 44 5.66 2.21 2.25
C ALA A 44 4.66 2.33 1.07
N GLU A 45 3.36 2.40 1.35
CA GLU A 45 2.33 2.60 0.31
C GLU A 45 2.45 3.98 -0.35
N LEU A 46 2.69 5.03 0.44
CA LEU A 46 2.93 6.36 -0.11
C LEU A 46 4.21 6.44 -0.97
N GLU A 47 5.27 5.73 -0.59
CA GLU A 47 6.48 5.58 -1.41
C GLU A 47 6.18 4.85 -2.71
N SER A 48 5.41 3.75 -2.62
CA SER A 48 5.02 2.95 -3.79
C SER A 48 4.23 3.78 -4.82
N ILE A 49 3.34 4.65 -4.32
CA ILE A 49 2.46 5.50 -5.14
C ILE A 49 3.19 6.74 -5.70
N ASN A 50 3.97 7.43 -4.87
CA ASN A 50 4.55 8.73 -5.22
C ASN A 50 6.04 8.66 -5.60
N GLY A 51 6.68 7.52 -5.38
CA GLY A 51 8.08 7.25 -5.67
C GLY A 51 8.29 6.54 -7.00
N GLN A 52 9.39 5.79 -7.09
CA GLN A 52 9.90 5.23 -8.34
C GLN A 52 8.98 4.19 -8.99
N THR A 53 8.14 3.51 -8.21
CA THR A 53 7.20 2.49 -8.71
C THR A 53 5.86 3.06 -9.15
N GLY A 54 5.63 4.38 -9.07
CA GLY A 54 4.34 4.98 -9.40
C GLY A 54 3.86 4.69 -10.82
N GLU A 55 4.78 4.71 -11.81
CA GLU A 55 4.46 4.35 -13.20
C GLU A 55 4.10 2.86 -13.35
N ALA A 56 4.82 1.97 -12.66
CA ALA A 56 4.52 0.53 -12.67
C ALA A 56 3.18 0.22 -11.99
N MET A 57 2.83 0.96 -10.93
CA MET A 57 1.53 0.86 -10.27
C MET A 57 0.39 1.41 -11.15
N ALA A 58 0.65 2.45 -11.95
CA ALA A 58 -0.31 2.91 -12.95
C ALA A 58 -0.55 1.85 -14.04
N VAL A 59 0.51 1.19 -14.51
CA VAL A 59 0.40 0.06 -15.47
C VAL A 59 -0.47 -1.07 -14.90
N LEU A 60 -0.28 -1.44 -13.63
CA LEU A 60 -1.11 -2.43 -12.92
C LEU A 60 -2.61 -2.11 -13.01
N VAL A 61 -3.00 -0.83 -12.94
CA VAL A 61 -4.39 -0.38 -12.98
C VAL A 61 -4.93 -0.30 -14.41
N TYR A 62 -4.18 0.33 -15.32
CA TYR A 62 -4.66 0.60 -16.68
C TYR A 62 -4.64 -0.64 -17.58
N GLU A 63 -3.67 -1.54 -17.40
CA GLU A 63 -3.48 -2.72 -18.25
C GLU A 63 -4.08 -4.00 -17.64
N TRP A 64 -4.79 -3.91 -16.50
CA TRP A 64 -5.48 -5.04 -15.89
C TRP A 64 -6.37 -5.82 -16.87
N ARG A 65 -7.10 -5.09 -17.72
CA ARG A 65 -8.01 -5.65 -18.74
C ARG A 65 -7.28 -6.35 -19.88
N SER A 66 -5.97 -6.15 -20.01
CA SER A 66 -5.12 -6.75 -21.04
C SER A 66 -4.60 -8.13 -20.64
N LEU A 67 -4.80 -8.56 -19.38
CA LEU A 67 -4.46 -9.89 -18.91
C LEU A 67 -5.57 -10.91 -19.21
N SER A 68 -5.19 -12.15 -19.54
CA SER A 68 -6.11 -13.29 -19.57
C SER A 68 -6.62 -13.66 -18.17
N GLU A 69 -7.74 -14.37 -18.09
CA GLU A 69 -8.33 -14.81 -16.81
C GLU A 69 -7.34 -15.60 -15.92
N PRO A 70 -6.52 -16.55 -16.44
CA PRO A 70 -5.52 -17.23 -15.62
C PRO A 70 -4.45 -16.27 -15.07
N SER A 71 -4.00 -15.31 -15.88
CA SER A 71 -3.04 -14.29 -15.46
C SER A 71 -3.64 -13.35 -14.39
N GLN A 72 -4.91 -12.99 -14.52
CA GLN A 72 -5.62 -12.21 -13.50
C GLN A 72 -5.74 -12.97 -12.18
N ALA A 73 -6.04 -14.27 -12.21
CA ALA A 73 -6.13 -15.09 -11.00
C ALA A 73 -4.81 -15.09 -10.22
N GLU A 74 -3.67 -15.30 -10.89
CA GLU A 74 -2.35 -15.28 -10.25
C GLU A 74 -2.04 -13.91 -9.61
N VAL A 75 -2.41 -12.81 -10.28
CA VAL A 75 -2.21 -11.47 -9.72
C VAL A 75 -3.16 -11.19 -8.54
N LEU A 76 -4.39 -11.69 -8.58
CA LEU A 76 -5.34 -11.57 -7.47
C LEU A 76 -4.87 -12.31 -6.21
N GLU A 77 -4.26 -13.48 -6.34
CA GLU A 77 -3.66 -14.21 -5.21
C GLU A 77 -2.57 -13.38 -4.51
N LEU A 78 -1.70 -12.73 -5.29
CA LEU A 78 -0.67 -11.84 -4.73
C LEU A 78 -1.27 -10.60 -4.07
N ARG A 79 -2.34 -10.07 -4.65
CA ARG A 79 -3.08 -8.94 -4.06
C ARG A 79 -3.76 -9.34 -2.76
N GLU A 80 -4.23 -10.56 -2.63
CA GLU A 80 -4.82 -11.06 -1.38
C GLU A 80 -3.79 -11.10 -0.25
N ILE A 81 -2.56 -11.55 -0.53
CA ILE A 81 -1.45 -11.52 0.45
C ILE A 81 -1.17 -10.09 0.90
N TYR A 82 -1.09 -9.17 -0.06
CA TYR A 82 -0.89 -7.75 0.18
C TYR A 82 -2.00 -7.14 1.05
N GLU A 83 -3.27 -7.42 0.74
CA GLU A 83 -4.41 -6.92 1.52
C GLU A 83 -4.48 -7.55 2.92
N ASN A 84 -4.10 -8.81 3.07
CA ASN A 84 -4.07 -9.49 4.37
C ASN A 84 -3.01 -8.90 5.30
N LEU A 85 -1.86 -8.45 4.78
CA LEU A 85 -0.87 -7.72 5.58
C LEU A 85 -1.50 -6.47 6.22
N TRP A 86 -2.20 -5.66 5.43
CA TRP A 86 -2.92 -4.49 5.94
C TRP A 86 -3.99 -4.85 6.96
N LEU A 87 -4.86 -5.81 6.63
CA LEU A 87 -5.96 -6.18 7.50
C LEU A 87 -5.47 -6.81 8.81
N SER A 88 -4.33 -7.50 8.82
CA SER A 88 -3.74 -8.04 10.05
C SER A 88 -3.40 -6.94 11.05
N VAL A 89 -2.68 -5.90 10.62
CA VAL A 89 -2.28 -4.77 11.47
C VAL A 89 -3.49 -3.94 11.92
N LEU A 90 -4.45 -3.69 11.01
CA LEU A 90 -5.66 -2.97 11.35
C LEU A 90 -6.54 -3.75 12.36
N ARG A 91 -6.57 -5.08 12.27
CA ARG A 91 -7.24 -5.93 13.26
C ARG A 91 -6.50 -5.93 14.60
N GLU A 92 -5.16 -5.93 14.60
CA GLU A 92 -4.37 -5.78 15.83
C GLU A 92 -4.74 -4.48 16.56
N LEU A 93 -4.77 -3.34 15.84
CA LEU A 93 -5.18 -2.04 16.39
C LEU A 93 -6.60 -2.04 16.95
N ALA A 94 -7.54 -2.63 16.22
CA ALA A 94 -8.93 -2.74 16.68
C ALA A 94 -9.05 -3.62 17.94
N SER A 95 -8.32 -4.75 17.98
CA SER A 95 -8.31 -5.65 19.13
C SER A 95 -7.67 -5.04 20.38
N ALA A 96 -6.71 -4.13 20.19
CA ALA A 96 -6.06 -3.37 21.25
C ALA A 96 -6.92 -2.19 21.75
N GLY A 97 -8.09 -1.93 21.14
CA GLY A 97 -8.95 -0.80 21.48
C GLY A 97 -8.41 0.56 21.02
N GLU A 98 -7.38 0.56 20.17
CA GLU A 98 -6.77 1.79 19.65
C GLU A 98 -7.48 2.33 18.42
N MET A 99 -8.30 1.48 17.77
CA MET A 99 -9.12 1.86 16.62
C MET A 99 -10.54 1.33 16.80
N ASN A 100 -11.52 2.23 16.81
CA ASN A 100 -12.94 1.89 16.97
C ASN A 100 -13.65 1.56 15.65
N ALA A 101 -13.06 1.96 14.51
CA ALA A 101 -13.64 1.74 13.20
C ALA A 101 -13.37 0.32 12.69
N ASP A 102 -14.27 -0.17 11.82
CA ASP A 102 -14.12 -1.48 11.19
C ASP A 102 -12.83 -1.55 10.33
N PRO A 103 -11.92 -2.52 10.58
CA PRO A 103 -10.66 -2.65 9.85
C PRO A 103 -10.80 -2.71 8.32
N PHE A 104 -11.84 -3.38 7.82
CA PHE A 104 -12.07 -3.52 6.39
C PHE A 104 -12.50 -2.18 5.77
N ILE A 105 -13.39 -1.44 6.44
CA ILE A 105 -13.80 -0.11 5.99
C ILE A 105 -12.63 0.87 6.02
N VAL A 106 -11.84 0.86 7.09
CA VAL A 106 -10.63 1.69 7.20
C VAL A 106 -9.66 1.39 6.07
N ARG A 107 -9.41 0.12 5.76
CA ARG A 107 -8.55 -0.26 4.63
C ARG A 107 -9.04 0.33 3.31
N ARG A 108 -10.34 0.24 3.00
CA ARG A 108 -10.91 0.80 1.77
C ARG A 108 -10.76 2.32 1.69
N MET A 109 -10.98 3.01 2.81
CA MET A 109 -10.79 4.46 2.89
C MET A 109 -9.32 4.85 2.69
N LEU A 110 -8.40 4.14 3.33
CA LEU A 110 -6.96 4.34 3.15
C LEU A 110 -6.53 4.10 1.71
N THR A 111 -6.97 3.02 1.06
CA THR A 111 -6.67 2.78 -0.36
C THR A 111 -7.05 3.99 -1.21
N GLY A 112 -8.26 4.53 -1.05
CA GLY A 112 -8.70 5.73 -1.76
C GLY A 112 -7.85 6.96 -1.43
N ALA A 113 -7.71 7.28 -0.15
CA ALA A 113 -6.99 8.46 0.31
C ALA A 113 -5.51 8.47 -0.12
N LEU A 114 -4.81 7.34 0.04
CA LEU A 114 -3.39 7.21 -0.31
C LEU A 114 -3.20 7.24 -1.83
N SER A 115 -4.02 6.52 -2.60
CA SER A 115 -3.92 6.53 -4.07
C SER A 115 -4.12 7.93 -4.66
N TRP A 116 -5.01 8.74 -4.09
CA TRP A 116 -5.28 10.09 -4.57
C TRP A 116 -4.12 11.08 -4.38
N THR A 117 -3.16 10.77 -3.50
CA THR A 117 -1.99 11.64 -3.25
C THR A 117 -1.17 11.91 -4.51
N VAL A 118 -1.13 10.97 -5.47
CA VAL A 118 -0.45 11.15 -6.77
C VAL A 118 -0.92 12.41 -7.52
N THR A 119 -2.15 12.85 -7.29
CA THR A 119 -2.75 14.01 -7.99
C THR A 119 -2.31 15.37 -7.45
N TRP A 120 -1.90 15.44 -6.18
CA TRP A 120 -1.66 16.73 -5.50
C TRP A 120 -0.38 16.79 -4.66
N TYR A 121 0.12 15.66 -4.16
CA TYR A 121 1.29 15.63 -3.28
C TYR A 121 2.58 15.89 -4.07
N ARG A 122 3.25 17.02 -3.78
CA ARG A 122 4.49 17.43 -4.46
C ARG A 122 5.51 17.87 -3.40
N PRO A 123 6.39 16.97 -2.90
CA PRO A 123 7.33 17.29 -1.82
C PRO A 123 8.23 18.49 -2.16
N SER A 124 8.60 18.65 -3.43
CA SER A 124 9.43 19.77 -3.93
C SER A 124 8.76 21.15 -3.85
N ARG A 125 7.43 21.24 -3.75
CA ARG A 125 6.70 22.52 -3.73
C ARG A 125 6.19 22.92 -2.35
N GLY A 126 5.97 21.96 -1.46
CA GLY A 126 5.27 22.20 -0.19
C GLY A 126 6.09 21.94 1.08
N GLY A 127 7.31 21.42 0.97
CA GLY A 127 8.15 21.08 2.13
C GLY A 127 7.64 19.92 2.98
N LEU A 128 6.44 19.39 2.72
CA LEU A 128 5.89 18.21 3.38
C LEU A 128 6.60 16.95 2.88
N THR A 129 7.40 16.32 3.73
CA THR A 129 8.07 15.05 3.45
C THR A 129 7.08 13.89 3.45
N LEU A 130 7.49 12.74 2.91
CA LEU A 130 6.64 11.54 2.93
C LEU A 130 6.36 11.08 4.37
N ASP A 131 7.34 11.18 5.26
CA ASP A 131 7.15 10.89 6.68
C ASP A 131 6.13 11.85 7.31
N GLY A 132 6.22 13.14 6.97
CA GLY A 132 5.26 14.13 7.44
C GLY A 132 3.84 13.89 6.89
N LEU A 133 3.72 13.42 5.65
CA LEU A 133 2.42 13.02 5.10
C LEU A 133 1.88 11.77 5.82
N THR A 134 2.73 10.77 6.07
CA THR A 134 2.39 9.59 6.89
C THR A 134 1.88 10.03 8.26
N ASP A 135 2.56 10.96 8.94
CA ASP A 135 2.11 11.51 10.23
C ASP A 135 0.69 12.07 10.15
N GLN A 136 0.37 12.82 9.09
CA GLN A 136 -0.97 13.38 8.90
C GLN A 136 -2.04 12.30 8.72
N VAL A 137 -1.72 11.21 8.00
CA VAL A 137 -2.66 10.09 7.83
C VAL A 137 -2.94 9.41 9.18
N LEU A 138 -1.90 9.13 9.97
CA LEU A 138 -2.05 8.49 11.29
C LEU A 138 -2.79 9.44 12.25
N ALA A 139 -2.51 10.74 12.18
CA ALA A 139 -3.20 11.77 12.95
C ALA A 139 -4.70 11.83 12.67
N MET A 140 -5.13 11.70 11.42
CA MET A 140 -6.55 11.65 11.05
C MET A 140 -7.28 10.45 11.67
N MET A 141 -6.56 9.35 11.93
CA MET A 141 -7.09 8.15 12.57
C MET A 141 -7.05 8.22 14.11
N GLY A 142 -6.54 9.33 14.68
CA GLY A 142 -6.35 9.46 16.13
C GLY A 142 -5.16 8.65 16.68
N LEU A 143 -4.26 8.19 15.81
CA LEU A 143 -3.12 7.33 16.16
C LEU A 143 -1.81 8.12 16.27
N GLN A 144 -1.86 9.34 16.79
CA GLN A 144 -0.66 10.15 17.01
C GLN A 144 0.19 9.51 18.12
N SER A 145 1.52 9.58 17.99
CA SER A 145 2.40 9.26 19.11
C SER A 145 2.12 10.24 20.25
N ASP A 146 1.92 9.73 21.46
CA ASP A 146 1.82 10.56 22.65
C ASP A 146 3.11 11.40 22.74
N ARG A 147 2.94 12.71 22.75
CA ARG A 147 4.01 13.70 22.85
C ARG A 147 4.15 14.16 24.30
#